data_AF-A0A9X2EJX4-F1
#
_entry.id   AF-A0A9X2EJX4-F1
#
_cell.length_a   1.000
_cell.length_b   1.000
_cell.length_c   1.000
_cell.angle_alpha   90.00
_cell.angle_beta   90.00
_cell.angle_gamma   90.00
#
_symmetry.space_group_name_H-M   'P 1'
#
loop_
_entity.id
_entity.type
_entity.pdbx_description
1 polymer ?
#
loop_
_entity_poly.entity_id
_entity_poly.type
_entity_poly.pdbx_seq_one_letter_code
_entity_poly.pdbx_strand_id
1 'polypeptide(L)'
;MRSLILFLPDDPGSDGTAAWWDVSEEGVIAHGVDADWIARLENVDRTIGLAGPEAVRLDLIPGCDVASAQLRTAARLKAEAAALGPDPHVVISAPPSEADPAWKAVTDASDMNGWIAWGEAHGAALDMIVPFASLMPLDGDWHEARIAGRTILARDGMAIGEDPALVEALVGEDFVDTIDHHQLANLLVAGAANPPVDLRSGRFAMRRRWKPDRRIVKQLAWLTAAIILVAVLIPVGKALRWEAEADRLDRDSAAIATAALGQPVTADAAQARLEVALADRALGPGAAQLIASLLAEIEQEPMIGATLIGVEPAGILTARLSSPDMDSINRLLVALQRRGWNVIANPIDAADGRATVDLTMQGAG
;
A
#
# COMPACT_ATOMS: atom_id res chain seq x y z
N MET A 1 26.68 10.70 -15.94
CA MET A 1 26.73 9.31 -15.46
C MET A 1 28.00 8.67 -16.02
N ARG A 2 28.79 7.97 -15.21
CA ARG A 2 30.04 7.32 -15.66
C ARG A 2 29.83 5.81 -15.74
N SER A 3 30.16 5.21 -16.88
CA SER A 3 29.97 3.78 -17.14
C SER A 3 31.29 3.13 -17.58
N LEU A 4 31.56 1.93 -17.11
CA LEU A 4 32.67 1.10 -17.58
C LEU A 4 32.13 0.07 -18.56
N ILE A 5 32.61 0.07 -19.79
CA ILE A 5 32.30 -0.95 -20.80
C ILE A 5 33.45 -1.94 -20.84
N LEU A 6 33.14 -3.24 -20.77
CA LEU A 6 34.09 -4.33 -20.80
C LEU A 6 33.77 -5.24 -21.99
N PHE A 7 34.71 -5.44 -22.91
CA PHE A 7 34.60 -6.47 -23.94
C PHE A 7 34.71 -7.83 -23.27
N LEU A 8 33.64 -8.61 -23.35
CA LEU A 8 33.54 -9.89 -22.66
C LEU A 8 34.45 -10.92 -23.33
N PRO A 9 35.19 -11.71 -22.55
CA PRO A 9 36.06 -12.73 -23.11
C PRO A 9 35.25 -13.90 -23.68
N ASP A 10 35.78 -14.51 -24.73
CA ASP A 10 35.23 -15.75 -25.29
C ASP A 10 35.47 -16.94 -24.35
N ASP A 11 36.58 -16.93 -23.60
CA ASP A 11 36.89 -17.91 -22.56
C ASP A 11 36.85 -17.25 -21.16
N PRO A 12 35.86 -17.61 -20.31
CA PRO A 12 35.71 -17.07 -18.96
C PRO A 12 36.83 -17.51 -18.00
N GLY A 13 37.80 -18.32 -18.43
CA GLY A 13 39.02 -18.66 -17.68
C GLY A 13 40.15 -17.61 -17.74
N SER A 14 39.96 -16.47 -18.40
CA SER A 14 41.02 -15.47 -18.57
C SER A 14 41.44 -14.79 -17.25
N ASP A 15 42.73 -14.41 -17.15
CA ASP A 15 43.38 -13.75 -16.00
C ASP A 15 42.87 -12.32 -15.72
N GLY A 16 41.64 -11.98 -16.12
CA GLY A 16 41.04 -10.66 -15.95
C GLY A 16 41.47 -9.63 -16.99
N THR A 17 42.30 -10.01 -17.97
CA THR A 17 42.62 -9.13 -19.11
C THR A 17 41.39 -8.99 -20.00
N ALA A 18 40.92 -7.76 -20.20
CA ALA A 18 39.81 -7.42 -21.09
C ALA A 18 40.05 -6.08 -21.78
N ALA A 19 39.46 -5.88 -22.96
CA ALA A 19 39.38 -4.55 -23.53
C ALA A 19 38.30 -3.76 -22.80
N TRP A 20 38.61 -2.52 -22.43
CA TRP A 20 37.72 -1.71 -21.61
C TRP A 20 37.69 -0.25 -22.06
N TRP A 21 36.55 0.40 -21.81
CA TRP A 21 36.33 1.82 -22.05
C TRP A 21 35.63 2.43 -20.84
N ASP A 22 36.23 3.47 -20.30
CA ASP A 22 35.66 4.31 -19.25
C ASP A 22 34.95 5.49 -19.92
N VAL A 23 33.64 5.55 -19.78
CA VAL A 23 32.77 6.39 -20.60
C VAL A 23 31.96 7.32 -19.71
N SER A 24 31.86 8.58 -20.13
CA SER A 24 30.98 9.59 -19.54
C SER A 24 29.97 10.09 -20.57
N GLU A 25 29.06 10.96 -20.14
CA GLU A 25 28.12 11.63 -21.06
C GLU A 25 28.82 12.53 -22.08
N GLU A 26 30.04 12.99 -21.80
CA GLU A 26 30.82 13.87 -22.68
C GLU A 26 31.75 13.10 -23.63
N GLY A 27 31.88 11.77 -23.46
CA GLY A 27 32.75 10.92 -24.27
C GLY A 27 33.55 9.89 -23.47
N VAL A 28 34.46 9.22 -24.15
CA VAL A 28 35.39 8.24 -23.56
C VAL A 28 36.50 8.96 -22.80
N ILE A 29 36.62 8.70 -21.51
CA ILE A 29 37.65 9.25 -20.62
C ILE A 29 38.97 8.50 -20.79
N ALA A 30 38.90 7.17 -20.84
CA ALA A 30 40.06 6.29 -20.94
C ALA A 30 39.66 4.96 -21.57
N HIS A 31 40.62 4.27 -22.17
CA HIS A 31 40.44 2.92 -22.70
C HIS A 31 41.74 2.13 -22.61
N GLY A 32 41.66 0.80 -22.64
CA GLY A 32 42.83 -0.08 -22.52
C GLY A 32 42.49 -1.53 -22.84
N VAL A 33 43.52 -2.39 -22.84
CA VAL A 33 43.42 -3.84 -23.02
C VAL A 33 44.36 -4.51 -22.01
N ASP A 34 43.89 -4.61 -20.78
CA ASP A 34 44.66 -5.02 -19.61
C ASP A 34 43.68 -5.33 -18.44
N ALA A 35 44.19 -5.49 -17.22
CA ALA A 35 43.40 -5.68 -16.01
C ALA A 35 43.18 -4.38 -15.21
N ASP A 36 43.63 -3.21 -15.71
CA ASP A 36 43.52 -1.93 -15.00
C ASP A 36 42.07 -1.44 -14.87
N TRP A 37 41.14 -2.03 -15.61
CA TRP A 37 39.71 -1.77 -15.46
C TRP A 37 39.20 -2.16 -14.06
N ILE A 38 39.82 -3.13 -13.39
CA ILE A 38 39.43 -3.56 -12.03
C ILE A 38 39.56 -2.38 -11.05
N ALA A 39 40.67 -1.63 -11.15
CA ALA A 39 40.88 -0.44 -10.32
C ALA A 39 39.89 0.69 -10.63
N ARG A 40 39.25 0.69 -11.80
CA ARG A 40 38.28 1.71 -12.21
C ARG A 40 36.87 1.44 -11.69
N LEU A 41 36.58 0.22 -11.22
CA LEU A 41 35.26 -0.16 -10.71
C LEU A 41 34.78 0.69 -9.53
N GLU A 42 35.69 1.22 -8.70
CA GLU A 42 35.33 1.97 -7.50
C GLU A 42 34.56 3.27 -7.79
N ASN A 43 34.68 3.82 -9.00
CA ASN A 43 34.16 5.14 -9.35
C ASN A 43 33.22 5.15 -10.56
N VAL A 44 32.60 4.02 -10.88
CA VAL A 44 31.61 3.93 -11.97
C VAL A 44 30.20 3.69 -11.45
N ASP A 45 29.23 4.35 -12.10
CA ASP A 45 27.81 4.21 -11.78
C ASP A 45 27.24 2.89 -12.33
N ARG A 46 27.83 2.39 -13.43
CA ARG A 46 27.36 1.22 -14.17
C ARG A 46 28.52 0.46 -14.83
N THR A 47 28.44 -0.86 -14.85
CA THR A 47 29.33 -1.74 -15.63
C THR A 47 28.54 -2.41 -16.75
N ILE A 48 29.01 -2.31 -17.98
CA ILE A 48 28.35 -2.84 -19.17
C ILE A 48 29.28 -3.87 -19.82
N GLY A 49 28.78 -5.10 -20.01
CA GLY A 49 29.47 -6.12 -20.80
C GLY A 49 29.14 -5.95 -22.28
N LEU A 50 30.16 -5.92 -23.13
CA LEU A 50 30.04 -5.90 -24.58
C LEU A 50 30.31 -7.31 -25.09
N ALA A 51 29.25 -8.01 -25.53
CA ALA A 51 29.36 -9.37 -26.03
C ALA A 51 29.89 -9.38 -27.47
N GLY A 52 30.85 -10.27 -27.73
CA GLY A 52 31.46 -10.44 -29.04
C GLY A 52 30.50 -11.02 -30.09
N PRO A 53 30.84 -10.88 -31.39
CA PRO A 53 29.99 -11.31 -32.50
C PRO A 53 29.80 -12.82 -32.58
N GLU A 54 30.72 -13.62 -32.05
CA GLU A 54 30.66 -15.09 -32.14
C GLU A 54 29.65 -15.70 -31.15
N ALA A 55 29.34 -15.00 -30.06
CA ALA A 55 28.52 -15.53 -28.98
C ALA A 55 27.03 -15.13 -29.05
N VAL A 56 26.68 -14.17 -29.91
CA VAL A 56 25.32 -13.64 -30.00
C VAL A 56 24.86 -13.53 -31.45
N ARG A 57 23.76 -14.24 -31.78
CA ARG A 57 23.04 -14.03 -33.04
C ARG A 57 22.01 -12.92 -32.85
N LEU A 58 22.07 -11.89 -33.69
CA LEU A 58 21.03 -10.85 -33.78
C LEU A 58 20.21 -11.03 -35.04
N ASP A 59 18.92 -10.76 -34.93
CA ASP A 59 18.02 -10.60 -36.07
C ASP A 59 17.15 -9.36 -35.85
N LEU A 60 16.94 -8.58 -36.91
CA LEU A 60 15.96 -7.49 -36.90
C LEU A 60 14.56 -8.04 -37.18
N ILE A 61 13.62 -7.64 -36.34
CA ILE A 61 12.19 -7.92 -36.50
C ILE A 61 11.55 -6.63 -37.04
N PRO A 62 11.02 -6.64 -38.27
CA PRO A 62 10.33 -5.48 -38.82
C PRO A 62 9.06 -5.16 -38.01
N GLY A 63 8.63 -3.90 -38.06
CA GLY A 63 7.37 -3.43 -37.49
C GLY A 63 6.21 -4.35 -37.84
N CYS A 64 5.57 -4.91 -36.81
CA CYS A 64 4.42 -5.79 -36.98
C CYS A 64 3.30 -5.36 -36.03
N ASP A 65 2.07 -5.30 -36.52
CA ASP A 65 0.87 -4.96 -35.73
C ASP A 65 0.41 -6.18 -34.90
N VAL A 66 1.25 -6.57 -33.94
CA VAL A 66 1.03 -7.73 -33.08
C VAL A 66 1.34 -7.33 -31.65
N ALA A 67 0.55 -7.81 -30.69
CA ALA A 67 0.78 -7.53 -29.28
C ALA A 67 2.20 -8.00 -28.86
N SER A 68 2.93 -7.16 -28.12
CA SER A 68 4.34 -7.38 -27.74
C SER A 68 4.60 -8.74 -27.06
N ALA A 69 3.63 -9.24 -26.29
CA ALA A 69 3.71 -10.55 -25.66
C ALA A 69 3.67 -11.71 -26.66
N GLN A 70 2.85 -11.60 -27.71
CA GLN A 70 2.76 -12.60 -28.77
C GLN A 70 4.01 -12.60 -29.65
N LEU A 71 4.53 -11.40 -29.97
CA LEU A 71 5.79 -11.27 -30.70
C LEU A 71 6.94 -11.95 -29.96
N ARG A 72 7.06 -11.70 -28.65
CA ARG A 72 8.04 -12.37 -27.78
C ARG A 72 7.92 -13.88 -27.77
N THR A 73 6.70 -14.38 -27.65
CA THR A 73 6.44 -15.82 -27.63
C THR A 73 6.79 -16.47 -28.97
N ALA A 74 6.39 -15.87 -30.09
CA ALA A 74 6.65 -16.39 -31.42
C ALA A 74 8.14 -16.37 -31.79
N ALA A 75 8.83 -15.28 -31.48
CA ALA A 75 10.27 -15.17 -31.73
C ALA A 75 11.09 -16.09 -30.82
N ARG A 76 10.67 -16.31 -29.56
CA ARG A 76 11.27 -17.33 -28.70
C ARG A 76 11.10 -18.73 -29.29
N LEU A 77 9.90 -19.11 -29.71
CA LEU A 77 9.65 -20.43 -30.31
C LEU A 77 10.48 -20.65 -31.58
N LYS A 78 10.59 -19.63 -32.44
CA LYS A 78 11.45 -19.69 -33.64
C LYS A 78 12.93 -19.78 -33.27
N ALA A 79 13.38 -19.04 -32.27
CA ALA A 79 14.76 -19.07 -31.83
C ALA A 79 15.13 -20.42 -31.20
N GLU A 80 14.25 -21.01 -30.38
CA GLU A 80 14.42 -22.37 -29.84
C GLU A 80 14.49 -23.41 -30.96
N ALA A 81 13.63 -23.31 -31.98
CA ALA A 81 13.67 -24.21 -33.14
C ALA A 81 14.94 -24.09 -34.00
N ALA A 82 15.59 -22.91 -33.97
CA ALA A 82 16.79 -22.61 -34.75
C ALA A 82 18.07 -22.58 -33.90
N ALA A 83 18.00 -22.95 -32.62
CA ALA A 83 19.14 -22.99 -31.72
C ALA A 83 19.93 -24.29 -31.93
N LEU A 84 21.25 -24.16 -31.97
CA LEU A 84 22.16 -25.30 -32.03
C LEU A 84 22.52 -25.83 -30.63
N GLY A 85 22.38 -24.98 -29.60
CA GLY A 85 22.63 -25.30 -28.20
C GLY A 85 21.38 -25.78 -27.45
N PRO A 86 21.57 -26.43 -26.28
CA PRO A 86 20.48 -27.04 -25.52
C PRO A 86 19.59 -26.02 -24.79
N ASP A 87 20.08 -24.80 -24.52
CA ASP A 87 19.36 -23.82 -23.69
C ASP A 87 19.54 -22.36 -24.18
N PRO A 88 18.94 -21.99 -25.33
CA PRO A 88 19.06 -20.65 -25.87
C PRO A 88 18.37 -19.61 -24.97
N HIS A 89 19.11 -18.56 -24.61
CA HIS A 89 18.58 -17.33 -24.04
C HIS A 89 18.16 -16.38 -25.15
N VAL A 90 16.87 -16.00 -25.16
CA VAL A 90 16.29 -15.17 -26.22
C VAL A 90 15.78 -13.87 -25.60
N VAL A 91 16.21 -12.76 -26.17
CA VAL A 91 15.81 -11.41 -25.78
C VAL A 91 15.23 -10.68 -26.98
N ILE A 92 14.17 -9.93 -26.73
CA ILE A 92 13.62 -8.99 -27.71
C ILE A 92 13.59 -7.62 -27.09
N SER A 93 14.07 -6.61 -27.83
CA SER A 93 14.00 -5.22 -27.40
C SER A 93 12.56 -4.72 -27.29
N ALA A 94 12.39 -3.42 -27.00
CA ALA A 94 11.10 -2.76 -27.00
C ALA A 94 10.30 -3.06 -28.29
N PRO A 95 8.95 -3.06 -28.25
CA PRO A 95 8.15 -3.43 -29.40
C PRO A 95 8.54 -2.59 -30.63
N PRO A 96 8.61 -3.21 -31.82
CA PRO A 96 9.01 -2.49 -33.01
C PRO A 96 7.96 -1.41 -33.28
N SER A 97 8.42 -0.21 -33.58
CA SER A 97 7.56 0.83 -34.14
C SER A 97 7.71 0.85 -35.66
N GLU A 98 6.82 1.54 -36.36
CA GLU A 98 6.96 1.71 -37.82
C GLU A 98 8.27 2.45 -38.18
N ALA A 99 8.85 3.20 -37.24
CA ALA A 99 10.10 3.92 -37.39
C ALA A 99 11.33 3.14 -36.92
N ASP A 100 11.18 2.18 -36.00
CA ASP A 100 12.31 1.47 -35.37
C ASP A 100 12.05 -0.06 -35.32
N PRO A 101 12.89 -0.89 -35.99
CA PRO A 101 12.79 -2.34 -35.89
C PRO A 101 13.13 -2.82 -34.48
N ALA A 102 12.56 -3.97 -34.10
CA ALA A 102 12.90 -4.61 -32.84
C ALA A 102 14.08 -5.55 -33.03
N TRP A 103 14.97 -5.57 -32.05
CA TRP A 103 16.11 -6.47 -32.00
C TRP A 103 15.68 -7.79 -31.38
N LYS A 104 16.03 -8.91 -32.01
CA LYS A 104 15.98 -10.25 -31.43
C LYS A 104 17.41 -10.73 -31.24
N ALA A 105 17.83 -10.90 -29.99
CA ALA A 105 19.13 -11.42 -29.65
C ALA A 105 19.01 -12.84 -29.10
N VAL A 106 19.87 -13.74 -29.56
CA VAL A 106 19.93 -15.15 -29.13
C VAL A 106 21.37 -15.48 -28.75
N THR A 107 21.55 -16.03 -27.56
CA THR A 107 22.85 -16.48 -27.01
C THR A 107 22.65 -17.74 -26.17
N ASP A 108 23.69 -18.50 -25.87
CA ASP A 108 23.56 -19.67 -24.97
C ASP A 108 23.49 -19.24 -23.49
N ALA A 109 22.79 -20.02 -22.68
CA ALA A 109 22.81 -19.87 -21.24
C ALA A 109 24.21 -20.02 -20.64
N SER A 110 25.04 -20.90 -21.20
CA SER A 110 26.42 -21.13 -20.75
C SER A 110 27.26 -19.87 -20.85
N ASP A 111 27.15 -19.15 -21.96
CA ASP A 111 27.94 -17.95 -22.24
C ASP A 111 27.51 -16.82 -21.29
N MET A 112 26.20 -16.64 -21.13
CA MET A 112 25.65 -15.70 -20.14
C MET A 112 26.13 -15.99 -18.72
N ASN A 113 26.10 -17.26 -18.30
CA ASN A 113 26.61 -17.66 -16.98
C ASN A 113 28.12 -17.44 -16.87
N GLY A 114 28.88 -17.76 -17.92
CA GLY A 114 30.33 -17.57 -17.99
C GLY A 114 30.71 -16.10 -17.83
N TRP A 115 30.05 -15.20 -18.56
CA TRP A 115 30.30 -13.76 -18.45
C TRP A 115 29.92 -13.18 -17.10
N ILE A 116 28.77 -13.59 -16.54
CA ILE A 116 28.35 -13.14 -15.22
C ILE A 116 29.33 -13.63 -14.15
N ALA A 117 29.70 -14.91 -14.20
CA ALA A 117 30.66 -15.50 -13.25
C ALA A 117 32.05 -14.87 -13.38
N TRP A 118 32.51 -14.62 -14.61
CA TRP A 118 33.78 -13.93 -14.87
C TRP A 118 33.79 -12.51 -14.30
N GLY A 119 32.71 -11.75 -14.52
CA GLY A 119 32.56 -10.42 -13.94
C GLY A 119 32.59 -10.47 -12.40
N GLU A 120 31.79 -11.36 -11.81
CA GLU A 120 31.71 -11.53 -10.35
C GLU A 120 33.05 -11.96 -9.73
N ALA A 121 33.80 -12.84 -10.38
CA ALA A 121 35.13 -13.29 -9.95
C ALA A 121 36.14 -12.14 -9.85
N HIS A 122 35.99 -11.12 -10.69
CA HIS A 122 36.85 -9.94 -10.74
C HIS A 122 36.23 -8.70 -10.08
N GLY A 123 35.10 -8.87 -9.36
CA GLY A 123 34.42 -7.79 -8.64
C GLY A 123 33.54 -6.86 -9.50
N ALA A 124 33.39 -7.15 -10.80
CA ALA A 124 32.48 -6.45 -11.70
C ALA A 124 31.08 -7.06 -11.68
N ALA A 125 30.10 -6.34 -11.12
CA ALA A 125 28.70 -6.64 -11.34
C ALA A 125 28.27 -6.08 -12.70
N LEU A 126 28.18 -6.93 -13.74
CA LEU A 126 27.67 -6.52 -15.05
C LEU A 126 26.21 -6.09 -14.93
N ASP A 127 25.91 -4.79 -15.02
CA ASP A 127 24.56 -4.26 -14.93
C ASP A 127 23.77 -4.52 -16.21
N MET A 128 24.45 -4.50 -17.36
CA MET A 128 23.89 -4.71 -18.70
C MET A 128 24.86 -5.53 -19.54
N ILE A 129 24.34 -6.29 -20.50
CA ILE A 129 25.15 -7.01 -21.48
C ILE A 129 24.59 -6.68 -22.86
N VAL A 130 25.39 -6.00 -23.67
CA VAL A 130 25.01 -5.46 -24.97
C VAL A 130 25.80 -6.19 -26.06
N PRO A 131 25.16 -6.75 -27.09
CA PRO A 131 25.85 -7.33 -28.23
C PRO A 131 26.53 -6.25 -29.07
N PHE A 132 27.81 -6.44 -29.42
CA PHE A 132 28.57 -5.43 -30.17
C PHE A 132 27.91 -5.04 -31.49
N ALA A 133 27.45 -6.03 -32.26
CA ALA A 133 26.80 -5.85 -33.54
C ALA A 133 25.52 -4.98 -33.48
N SER A 134 24.89 -4.87 -32.31
CA SER A 134 23.70 -4.02 -32.14
C SER A 134 24.04 -2.53 -32.10
N LEU A 135 25.29 -2.17 -31.83
CA LEU A 135 25.77 -0.78 -31.80
C LEU A 135 26.15 -0.26 -33.19
N MET A 136 26.18 -1.12 -34.20
CA MET A 136 26.63 -0.76 -35.54
C MET A 136 25.51 -0.08 -36.34
N PRO A 137 25.84 0.77 -37.32
CA PRO A 137 24.84 1.40 -38.19
C PRO A 137 23.94 0.38 -38.91
N LEU A 138 22.70 0.79 -39.18
CA LEU A 138 21.66 0.01 -39.86
C LEU A 138 21.34 0.60 -41.25
N ASP A 139 22.38 0.91 -42.01
CA ASP A 139 22.29 1.49 -43.36
C ASP A 139 22.36 0.45 -44.48
N GLY A 140 22.51 -0.84 -44.13
CA GLY A 140 22.63 -1.93 -45.07
C GLY A 140 24.03 -2.10 -45.66
N ASP A 141 25.01 -1.30 -45.25
CA ASP A 141 26.41 -1.43 -45.68
C ASP A 141 27.24 -2.24 -44.67
N TRP A 142 28.41 -2.71 -45.10
CA TRP A 142 29.35 -3.37 -44.20
C TRP A 142 30.20 -2.35 -43.46
N HIS A 143 30.33 -2.54 -42.15
CA HIS A 143 31.14 -1.69 -41.28
C HIS A 143 32.25 -2.51 -40.65
N GLU A 144 33.49 -2.03 -40.75
CA GLU A 144 34.67 -2.58 -40.10
C GLU A 144 35.00 -1.80 -38.84
N ALA A 145 35.11 -2.48 -37.70
CA ALA A 145 35.54 -1.89 -36.44
C ALA A 145 36.65 -2.71 -35.80
N ARG A 146 37.67 -2.04 -35.24
CA ARG A 146 38.79 -2.69 -34.54
C ARG A 146 38.63 -2.58 -33.03
N ILE A 147 38.47 -3.71 -32.36
CA ILE A 147 38.26 -3.84 -30.90
C ILE A 147 39.24 -4.85 -30.33
N ALA A 148 39.91 -4.50 -29.22
CA ALA A 148 40.84 -5.40 -28.54
C ALA A 148 41.96 -5.97 -29.45
N GLY A 149 42.29 -5.26 -30.54
CA GLY A 149 43.24 -5.73 -31.55
C GLY A 149 42.66 -6.69 -32.60
N ARG A 150 41.37 -7.00 -32.54
CA ARG A 150 40.61 -7.81 -33.50
C ARG A 150 39.76 -6.91 -34.40
N THR A 151 39.68 -7.24 -35.68
CA THR A 151 38.75 -6.67 -36.64
C THR A 151 37.41 -7.41 -36.58
N ILE A 152 36.33 -6.65 -36.49
CA ILE A 152 34.96 -7.15 -36.53
C ILE A 152 34.25 -6.46 -37.69
N LEU A 153 33.64 -7.25 -38.58
CA LEU A 153 32.76 -6.76 -39.62
C LEU A 153 31.32 -6.90 -39.16
N ALA A 154 30.49 -5.90 -39.43
CA ALA A 154 29.08 -5.94 -39.06
C ALA A 154 28.19 -5.28 -40.11
N ARG A 155 26.96 -5.77 -40.23
CA ARG A 155 25.92 -5.27 -41.14
C ARG A 155 24.54 -5.67 -40.60
N ASP A 156 23.66 -4.71 -40.38
CA ASP A 156 22.24 -4.93 -40.01
C ASP A 156 22.02 -5.96 -38.88
N GLY A 157 22.91 -5.97 -37.88
CA GLY A 157 22.88 -6.93 -36.77
C GLY A 157 23.68 -8.21 -36.98
N MET A 158 24.04 -8.55 -38.22
CA MET A 158 25.03 -9.59 -38.45
C MET A 158 26.41 -9.08 -38.09
N ALA A 159 27.23 -9.89 -37.45
CA ALA A 159 28.64 -9.60 -37.29
C ALA A 159 29.50 -10.84 -37.41
N ILE A 160 30.72 -10.62 -37.88
CA ILE A 160 31.73 -11.63 -38.17
C ILE A 160 33.05 -11.17 -37.55
N GLY A 161 33.72 -12.06 -36.83
CA GLY A 161 35.10 -11.83 -36.40
C GLY A 161 36.12 -11.96 -37.53
N GLU A 162 37.39 -12.11 -37.16
CA GLU A 162 38.49 -12.31 -38.11
C GLU A 162 38.53 -13.73 -38.68
N ASP A 163 37.64 -14.07 -39.61
CA ASP A 163 37.72 -15.28 -40.43
C ASP A 163 37.82 -14.91 -41.92
N PRO A 164 39.03 -14.97 -42.52
CA PRO A 164 39.24 -14.55 -43.91
C PRO A 164 38.35 -15.28 -44.93
N ALA A 165 38.09 -16.58 -44.73
CA ALA A 165 37.28 -17.36 -45.66
C ALA A 165 35.79 -16.97 -45.59
N LEU A 166 35.31 -16.68 -44.38
CA LEU A 166 33.94 -16.24 -44.15
C LEU A 166 33.72 -14.79 -44.62
N VAL A 167 34.73 -13.92 -44.40
CA VAL A 167 34.74 -12.54 -44.90
C VAL A 167 34.69 -12.54 -46.43
N GLU A 168 35.55 -13.31 -47.11
CA GLU A 168 35.53 -13.39 -48.58
C GLU A 168 34.18 -13.91 -49.10
N ALA A 169 33.60 -14.93 -48.45
CA ALA A 169 32.34 -15.53 -48.87
C ALA A 169 31.10 -14.64 -48.65
N LEU A 170 31.09 -13.80 -47.61
CA LEU A 170 29.92 -12.99 -47.24
C LEU A 170 30.01 -11.53 -47.70
N VAL A 171 31.20 -10.95 -47.71
CA VAL A 171 31.42 -9.56 -48.15
C VAL A 171 31.64 -9.50 -49.66
N GLY A 172 32.42 -10.44 -50.23
CA GLY A 172 32.71 -10.46 -51.66
C GLY A 172 33.34 -9.15 -52.14
N GLU A 173 32.66 -8.46 -53.06
CA GLU A 173 33.06 -7.15 -53.60
C GLU A 173 32.27 -5.97 -53.01
N ASP A 174 31.46 -6.20 -51.96
CA ASP A 174 30.67 -5.14 -51.32
C ASP A 174 31.59 -4.08 -50.68
N PHE A 175 31.09 -2.84 -50.62
CA PHE A 175 31.79 -1.75 -49.95
C PHE A 175 31.81 -1.96 -48.44
N VAL A 176 32.98 -1.79 -47.83
CA VAL A 176 33.18 -1.84 -46.38
C VAL A 176 33.61 -0.46 -45.90
N ASP A 177 32.75 0.20 -45.13
CA ASP A 177 33.09 1.43 -44.43
C ASP A 177 33.90 1.13 -43.18
N THR A 178 34.94 1.92 -42.90
CA THR A 178 35.78 1.71 -41.72
C THR A 178 35.37 2.65 -40.60
N ILE A 179 34.90 2.09 -39.49
CA ILE A 179 34.59 2.84 -38.28
C ILE A 179 35.90 3.22 -37.60
N ASP A 180 36.19 4.52 -37.61
CA ASP A 180 37.36 5.06 -36.92
C ASP A 180 37.18 5.02 -35.39
N HIS A 181 38.27 5.30 -34.66
CA HIS A 181 38.26 5.24 -33.20
C HIS A 181 37.27 6.23 -32.56
N HIS A 182 37.07 7.40 -33.16
CA HIS A 182 36.16 8.43 -32.63
C HIS A 182 34.70 8.07 -32.91
N GLN A 183 34.40 7.51 -34.07
CA GLN A 183 33.08 6.96 -34.39
C GLN A 183 32.75 5.80 -33.45
N LEU A 184 33.68 4.86 -33.24
CA LEU A 184 33.49 3.75 -32.28
C LEU A 184 33.24 4.28 -30.86
N ALA A 185 34.01 5.26 -30.40
CA ALA A 185 33.81 5.90 -29.11
C ALA A 185 32.40 6.50 -28.97
N ASN A 186 31.90 7.17 -30.01
CA ASN A 186 30.55 7.72 -30.02
C ASN A 186 29.47 6.62 -29.98
N LEU A 187 29.65 5.52 -30.70
CA LEU A 187 28.74 4.38 -30.67
C LEU A 187 28.71 3.73 -29.28
N LEU A 188 29.87 3.61 -28.62
CA LEU A 188 29.98 3.10 -27.25
C LEU A 188 29.30 4.04 -26.23
N VAL A 189 29.47 5.36 -26.36
CA VAL A 189 28.79 6.36 -25.51
C VAL A 189 27.28 6.29 -25.70
N ALA A 190 26.82 6.26 -26.95
CA ALA A 190 25.41 6.14 -27.29
C ALA A 190 24.81 4.83 -26.76
N GLY A 191 25.51 3.71 -26.95
CA GLY A 191 25.12 2.39 -26.45
C GLY A 191 25.08 2.31 -24.92
N ALA A 192 26.00 2.98 -24.23
CA ALA A 192 25.98 3.04 -22.77
C ALA A 192 24.79 3.84 -22.21
N ALA A 193 24.40 4.91 -22.91
CA ALA A 193 23.26 5.74 -22.54
C ALA A 193 21.91 5.04 -22.85
N ASN A 194 21.77 4.50 -24.05
CA ASN A 194 20.55 3.87 -24.53
C ASN A 194 20.87 2.61 -25.37
N PRO A 195 21.09 1.45 -24.74
CA PRO A 195 21.45 0.23 -25.46
C PRO A 195 20.27 -0.27 -26.32
N PRO A 196 20.51 -0.64 -27.60
CA PRO A 196 19.46 -1.12 -28.48
C PRO A 196 18.79 -2.42 -27.99
N VAL A 197 19.59 -3.31 -27.39
CA VAL A 197 19.14 -4.55 -26.76
C VAL A 197 20.02 -4.89 -25.56
N ASP A 198 19.40 -5.40 -24.48
CA ASP A 198 20.09 -5.80 -23.25
C ASP A 198 19.82 -7.28 -22.93
N LEU A 199 20.87 -8.09 -22.99
CA LEU A 199 20.83 -9.52 -22.69
C LEU A 199 20.57 -9.82 -21.22
N ARG A 200 20.80 -8.87 -20.30
CA ARG A 200 20.44 -8.99 -18.86
C ARG A 200 18.94 -8.80 -18.62
N SER A 201 18.14 -9.59 -19.29
CA SER A 201 16.69 -9.63 -19.16
C SER A 201 16.16 -11.05 -18.90
N GLY A 202 14.87 -11.17 -18.55
CA GLY A 202 14.24 -12.45 -18.26
C GLY A 202 14.91 -13.20 -17.10
N ARG A 203 15.41 -14.42 -17.36
CA ARG A 203 16.07 -15.27 -16.34
C ARG A 203 17.39 -14.71 -15.83
N PHE A 204 18.09 -13.93 -16.64
CA PHE A 204 19.36 -13.28 -16.29
C PHE A 204 19.19 -11.82 -15.86
N ALA A 205 17.93 -11.38 -15.71
CA ALA A 205 17.62 -10.06 -15.19
C ALA A 205 18.27 -9.89 -13.82
N MET A 206 19.00 -8.79 -13.66
CA MET A 206 19.57 -8.45 -12.38
C MET A 206 18.42 -8.34 -11.37
N ARG A 207 18.54 -9.01 -10.23
CA ARG A 207 17.67 -8.77 -9.07
C ARG A 207 17.98 -7.37 -8.55
N ARG A 208 17.39 -6.37 -9.22
CA ARG A 208 17.70 -4.96 -9.03
C ARG A 208 17.52 -4.66 -7.54
N ARG A 209 18.61 -4.33 -6.84
CA ARG A 209 18.50 -3.60 -5.57
C ARG A 209 17.85 -2.29 -5.96
N TRP A 210 16.56 -2.16 -5.66
CA TRP A 210 15.82 -0.93 -5.81
C TRP A 210 16.63 0.17 -5.13
N LYS A 211 17.29 1.03 -5.91
CA LYS A 211 17.79 2.32 -5.46
C LYS A 211 16.68 3.29 -5.84
N PRO A 212 15.68 3.51 -4.98
CA PRO A 212 14.59 4.41 -5.32
C PRO A 212 15.20 5.80 -5.51
N ASP A 213 14.92 6.39 -6.67
CA ASP A 213 15.33 7.74 -7.00
C ASP A 213 14.85 8.67 -5.88
N ARG A 214 15.78 9.42 -5.28
CA ARG A 214 15.49 10.37 -4.19
C ARG A 214 14.38 11.34 -4.57
N ARG A 215 14.24 11.67 -5.86
CA ARG A 215 13.17 12.53 -6.35
C ARG A 215 11.79 11.87 -6.22
N ILE A 216 11.69 10.60 -6.61
CA ILE A 216 10.46 9.82 -6.50
C ILE A 216 10.11 9.60 -5.03
N VAL A 217 11.09 9.31 -4.18
CA VAL A 217 10.87 9.17 -2.73
C VAL A 217 10.34 10.47 -2.11
N LYS A 218 10.89 11.62 -2.50
CA LYS A 218 10.40 12.93 -2.04
C LYS A 218 8.97 13.19 -2.50
N GLN A 219 8.65 12.90 -3.75
CA GLN A 219 7.28 13.05 -4.26
C GLN A 219 6.29 12.13 -3.54
N LEU A 220 6.68 10.88 -3.31
CA LEU A 220 5.86 9.89 -2.61
C LEU A 220 5.64 10.28 -1.14
N ALA A 221 6.68 10.81 -0.48
CA ALA A 221 6.58 11.34 0.87
C ALA A 221 5.62 12.54 0.95
N TRP A 222 5.68 13.46 -0.03
CA TRP A 222 4.76 14.60 -0.11
C TRP A 222 3.31 14.17 -0.35
N LEU A 223 3.09 13.22 -1.27
CA LEU A 223 1.77 12.64 -1.52
C LEU A 223 1.21 11.95 -0.27
N THR A 224 2.05 11.19 0.43
CA THR A 224 1.67 10.51 1.68
C THR A 224 1.30 11.52 2.77
N ALA A 225 2.09 12.59 2.93
CA ALA A 225 1.80 13.65 3.88
C ALA A 225 0.49 14.38 3.56
N ALA A 226 0.22 14.66 2.28
CA ALA A 226 -1.05 15.26 1.85
C ALA A 226 -2.25 14.35 2.15
N ILE A 227 -2.13 13.05 1.93
CA ILE A 227 -3.19 12.07 2.24
C ILE A 227 -3.47 12.06 3.75
N ILE A 228 -2.42 12.03 4.59
CA ILE A 228 -2.57 12.08 6.05
C ILE A 228 -3.25 13.38 6.47
N LEU A 229 -2.84 14.52 5.92
CA LEU A 229 -3.44 15.81 6.24
C LEU A 229 -4.94 15.84 5.92
N VAL A 230 -5.34 15.34 4.75
CA VAL A 230 -6.75 15.24 4.36
C VAL A 230 -7.52 14.28 5.26
N ALA A 231 -6.92 13.12 5.59
CA ALA A 231 -7.51 12.14 6.50
C ALA A 231 -7.75 12.70 7.91
N VAL A 232 -6.92 13.63 8.37
CA VAL A 232 -7.09 14.35 9.65
C VAL A 232 -8.08 15.52 9.55
N LEU A 233 -8.13 16.23 8.42
CA LEU A 233 -9.06 17.35 8.25
C LEU A 233 -10.53 16.90 8.25
N ILE A 234 -10.82 15.73 7.68
CA ILE A 234 -12.19 15.19 7.60
C ILE A 234 -12.85 15.05 8.98
N PRO A 235 -12.27 14.35 9.98
CA PRO A 235 -12.88 14.22 11.29
C PRO A 235 -12.94 15.56 12.04
N VAL A 236 -11.96 16.45 11.87
CA VAL A 236 -11.99 17.80 12.47
C VAL A 236 -13.15 18.62 11.92
N GLY A 237 -13.34 18.62 10.60
CA GLY A 237 -14.48 19.30 9.97
C GLY A 237 -15.83 18.72 10.39
N LYS A 238 -15.92 17.40 10.61
CA LYS A 238 -17.13 16.75 11.14
C LYS A 238 -17.39 17.12 12.60
N ALA A 239 -16.37 17.17 13.45
CA ALA A 239 -16.50 17.53 14.86
C ALA A 239 -17.05 18.96 15.02
N LEU A 240 -16.50 19.93 14.29
CA LEU A 240 -16.98 21.32 14.30
C LEU A 240 -18.44 21.43 13.84
N ARG A 241 -18.87 20.61 12.88
CA ARG A 241 -20.26 20.58 12.43
C ARG A 241 -21.19 19.97 13.48
N TRP A 242 -20.75 18.93 14.20
CA TRP A 242 -21.55 18.27 15.22
C TRP A 242 -21.82 19.16 16.43
N GLU A 243 -20.86 20.00 16.82
CA GLU A 243 -21.08 21.00 17.88
C GLU A 243 -22.17 22.02 17.48
N ALA A 244 -22.13 22.52 16.24
CA ALA A 244 -23.13 23.46 15.76
C ALA A 244 -24.55 22.86 15.62
N GLU A 245 -24.63 21.58 15.24
CA GLU A 245 -25.91 20.86 15.12
C GLU A 245 -26.48 20.50 16.51
N ALA A 246 -25.63 20.14 17.48
CA ALA A 246 -26.00 19.87 18.87
C ALA A 246 -26.55 21.12 19.56
N ASP A 247 -25.86 22.26 19.44
CA ASP A 247 -26.30 23.54 20.02
C ASP A 247 -27.66 24.00 19.47
N ARG A 248 -27.98 23.62 18.23
CA ARG A 248 -29.28 23.92 17.63
C ARG A 248 -30.37 22.99 18.20
N LEU A 249 -30.08 21.70 18.33
CA LEU A 249 -31.00 20.71 18.89
C LEU A 249 -31.32 21.01 20.37
N ASP A 250 -30.33 21.45 21.14
CA ASP A 250 -30.50 21.80 22.55
C ASP A 250 -31.37 23.05 22.73
N ARG A 251 -31.19 24.05 21.86
CA ARG A 251 -32.05 25.25 21.85
C ARG A 251 -33.49 24.93 21.47
N ASP A 252 -33.69 24.09 20.46
CA ASP A 252 -35.03 23.68 20.02
C ASP A 252 -35.72 22.86 21.12
N SER A 253 -35.00 21.95 21.78
CA SER A 253 -35.52 21.13 22.89
C SER A 253 -35.86 21.98 24.12
N ALA A 254 -35.01 22.93 24.50
CA ALA A 254 -35.26 23.86 25.59
C ALA A 254 -36.48 24.77 25.32
N ALA A 255 -36.66 25.21 24.06
CA ALA A 255 -37.81 26.02 23.66
C ALA A 255 -39.14 25.24 23.76
N ILE A 256 -39.15 23.99 23.30
CA ILE A 256 -40.33 23.11 23.39
C ILE A 256 -40.68 22.81 24.85
N ALA A 257 -39.68 22.47 25.68
CA ALA A 257 -39.90 22.20 27.10
C ALA A 257 -40.38 23.44 27.87
N THR A 258 -39.83 24.62 27.56
CA THR A 258 -40.28 25.90 28.11
C THR A 258 -41.73 26.19 27.76
N ALA A 259 -42.15 25.93 26.51
CA ALA A 259 -43.53 26.10 26.08
C ALA A 259 -44.49 25.11 26.77
N ALA A 260 -44.05 23.87 27.02
CA ALA A 260 -44.85 22.85 27.69
C ALA A 260 -45.01 23.08 29.21
N LEU A 261 -43.96 23.60 29.86
CA LEU A 261 -43.92 23.81 31.31
C LEU A 261 -44.38 25.21 31.74
N GLY A 262 -44.49 26.16 30.80
CA GLY A 262 -44.89 27.54 31.09
C GLY A 262 -43.83 28.35 31.87
N GLN A 263 -42.63 27.80 32.04
CA GLN A 263 -41.49 28.41 32.71
C GLN A 263 -40.20 28.13 31.93
N PRO A 264 -39.22 29.04 31.93
CA PRO A 264 -37.96 28.85 31.20
C PRO A 264 -37.15 27.69 31.79
N VAL A 265 -36.80 26.71 30.95
CA VAL A 265 -36.01 25.53 31.32
C VAL A 265 -34.88 25.32 30.32
N THR A 266 -33.69 24.96 30.83
CA THR A 266 -32.51 24.59 30.02
C THR A 266 -32.64 23.17 29.47
N ALA A 267 -31.98 22.87 28.34
CA ALA A 267 -32.07 21.56 27.68
C ALA A 267 -31.75 20.39 28.64
N ASP A 268 -30.71 20.53 29.47
CA ASP A 268 -30.30 19.51 30.45
C ASP A 268 -31.36 19.22 31.52
N ALA A 269 -32.15 20.23 31.91
CA ALA A 269 -33.17 20.11 32.95
C ALA A 269 -34.58 19.86 32.39
N ALA A 270 -34.74 19.94 31.07
CA ALA A 270 -36.03 19.85 30.38
C ALA A 270 -36.70 18.49 30.61
N GLN A 271 -35.96 17.40 30.40
CA GLN A 271 -36.49 16.04 30.53
C GLN A 271 -36.92 15.74 31.96
N ALA A 272 -36.05 15.97 32.93
CA ALA A 272 -36.33 15.70 34.34
C ALA A 272 -37.52 16.52 34.86
N ARG A 273 -37.65 17.79 34.46
CA ARG A 273 -38.78 18.63 34.88
C ARG A 273 -40.09 18.26 34.18
N LEU A 274 -40.03 17.83 32.92
CA LEU A 274 -41.20 17.36 32.19
C LEU A 274 -41.74 16.06 32.78
N GLU A 275 -40.85 15.14 33.16
CA GLU A 275 -41.22 13.89 33.83
C GLU A 275 -41.88 14.14 35.18
N VAL A 276 -41.34 15.04 36.00
CA VAL A 276 -41.95 15.45 37.28
C VAL A 276 -43.31 16.10 37.05
N ALA A 277 -43.43 17.02 36.09
CA ALA A 277 -44.70 17.68 35.79
C ALA A 277 -45.77 16.72 35.23
N LEU A 278 -45.36 15.72 34.44
CA LEU A 278 -46.25 14.67 33.94
C LEU A 278 -46.67 13.72 35.07
N ALA A 279 -45.76 13.36 35.97
CA ALA A 279 -46.07 12.54 37.14
C ALA A 279 -47.05 13.26 38.08
N ASP A 280 -46.83 14.55 38.35
CA ASP A 280 -47.74 15.39 39.15
C ASP A 280 -49.12 15.51 38.49
N ARG A 281 -49.18 15.59 37.15
CA ARG A 281 -50.45 15.66 36.42
C ARG A 281 -51.19 14.32 36.37
N ALA A 282 -50.48 13.20 36.40
CA ALA A 282 -51.06 11.86 36.34
C ALA A 282 -51.51 11.33 37.71
N LEU A 283 -50.77 11.63 38.77
CA LEU A 283 -50.96 11.04 40.11
C LEU A 283 -51.43 12.06 41.17
N GLY A 284 -51.44 13.35 40.85
CA GLY A 284 -51.73 14.42 41.79
C GLY A 284 -50.49 14.92 42.52
N PRO A 285 -50.51 16.16 43.05
CA PRO A 285 -49.35 16.80 43.66
C PRO A 285 -48.88 16.03 44.91
N GLY A 286 -47.58 15.70 44.98
CA GLY A 286 -46.97 15.06 46.15
C GLY A 286 -47.06 13.53 46.20
N ALA A 287 -47.71 12.89 45.23
CA ALA A 287 -47.86 11.44 45.15
C ALA A 287 -46.52 10.67 45.12
N ALA A 288 -45.53 11.19 44.38
CA ALA A 288 -44.20 10.59 44.31
C ALA A 288 -43.50 10.58 45.68
N GLN A 289 -43.72 11.62 46.48
CA GLN A 289 -43.11 11.76 47.81
C GLN A 289 -43.77 10.81 48.84
N LEU A 290 -45.08 10.57 48.72
CA LEU A 290 -45.81 9.57 49.48
C LEU A 290 -45.32 8.14 49.18
N ILE A 291 -45.19 7.79 47.90
CA ILE A 291 -44.72 6.46 47.48
C ILE A 291 -43.28 6.23 47.94
N ALA A 292 -42.39 7.22 47.75
CA ALA A 292 -40.99 7.12 48.16
C ALA A 292 -40.84 6.95 49.69
N SER A 293 -41.68 7.63 50.47
CA SER A 293 -41.65 7.53 51.94
C SER A 293 -42.11 6.16 52.43
N LEU A 294 -43.14 5.57 51.81
CA LEU A 294 -43.59 4.21 52.13
C LEU A 294 -42.53 3.17 51.75
N LEU A 295 -41.94 3.29 50.55
CA LEU A 295 -40.94 2.33 50.06
C LEU A 295 -39.68 2.33 50.92
N ALA A 296 -39.19 3.50 51.33
CA ALA A 296 -38.00 3.65 52.18
C ALA A 296 -38.17 3.03 53.58
N GLU A 297 -39.41 2.91 54.07
CA GLU A 297 -39.72 2.26 55.35
C GLU A 297 -39.93 0.75 55.18
N ILE A 298 -40.55 0.30 54.08
CA ILE A 298 -40.66 -1.13 53.77
C ILE A 298 -39.26 -1.76 53.57
N GLU A 299 -38.34 -1.04 52.93
CA GLU A 299 -36.95 -1.51 52.75
C GLU A 299 -36.20 -1.75 54.07
N GLN A 300 -36.58 -1.06 55.16
CA GLN A 300 -35.95 -1.23 56.47
C GLN A 300 -36.49 -2.44 57.25
N GLU A 301 -37.63 -3.00 56.85
CA GLU A 301 -38.28 -4.14 57.51
C GLU A 301 -38.53 -5.28 56.48
N PRO A 302 -37.51 -6.13 56.20
CA PRO A 302 -37.52 -7.09 55.08
C PRO A 302 -38.58 -8.20 55.17
N MET A 303 -39.32 -8.28 56.28
CA MET A 303 -40.39 -9.26 56.53
C MET A 303 -41.78 -8.72 56.17
N ILE A 304 -41.89 -7.49 55.66
CA ILE A 304 -43.17 -6.86 55.25
C ILE A 304 -43.25 -6.81 53.72
N GLY A 305 -44.29 -7.42 53.16
CA GLY A 305 -44.59 -7.34 51.73
C GLY A 305 -45.82 -6.45 51.48
N ALA A 306 -45.69 -5.47 50.60
CA ALA A 306 -46.83 -4.70 50.08
C ALA A 306 -47.38 -5.35 48.81
N THR A 307 -48.66 -5.71 48.81
CA THR A 307 -49.28 -6.48 47.71
C THR A 307 -50.06 -5.62 46.74
N LEU A 308 -50.61 -4.49 47.21
CA LEU A 308 -51.40 -3.59 46.38
C LEU A 308 -51.11 -2.16 46.84
N ILE A 309 -50.71 -1.30 45.91
CA ILE A 309 -50.43 0.13 46.17
C ILE A 309 -51.21 0.93 45.13
N GLY A 310 -52.07 1.82 45.59
CA GLY A 310 -52.83 2.74 44.75
C GLY A 310 -52.77 4.15 45.32
N VAL A 311 -52.51 5.14 44.46
CA VAL A 311 -52.60 6.55 44.84
C VAL A 311 -53.83 7.14 44.18
N GLU A 312 -54.74 7.65 44.99
CA GLU A 312 -55.96 8.28 44.52
C GLU A 312 -55.67 9.76 44.16
N PRO A 313 -56.34 10.36 43.14
CA PRO A 313 -56.11 11.74 42.72
C PRO A 313 -56.28 12.81 43.81
N ALA A 314 -56.90 12.44 44.95
CA ALA A 314 -57.03 13.26 46.13
C ALA A 314 -55.76 13.31 47.02
N GLY A 315 -54.66 12.64 46.63
CA GLY A 315 -53.40 12.63 47.40
C GLY A 315 -53.41 11.63 48.56
N ILE A 316 -54.25 10.60 48.48
CA ILE A 316 -54.35 9.54 49.49
C ILE A 316 -53.69 8.28 48.92
N LEU A 317 -52.73 7.74 49.66
CA LEU A 317 -52.07 6.48 49.33
C LEU A 317 -52.78 5.34 50.07
N THR A 318 -53.25 4.36 49.31
CA THR A 318 -53.80 3.11 49.84
C THR A 318 -52.80 1.99 49.57
N ALA A 319 -52.43 1.24 50.61
CA ALA A 319 -51.51 0.12 50.49
C ALA A 319 -51.99 -1.08 51.31
N ARG A 320 -51.92 -2.29 50.74
CA ARG A 320 -52.18 -3.53 51.48
C ARG A 320 -50.85 -4.13 51.93
N LEU A 321 -50.63 -4.16 53.24
CA LEU A 321 -49.42 -4.69 53.87
C LEU A 321 -49.68 -6.11 54.39
N SER A 322 -48.73 -7.02 54.17
CA SER A 322 -48.79 -8.39 54.68
C SER A 322 -47.47 -8.76 55.38
N SER A 323 -47.57 -9.34 56.58
CA SER A 323 -46.41 -9.75 57.37
C SER A 323 -46.67 -11.06 58.13
N PRO A 324 -45.65 -11.87 58.47
CA PRO A 324 -45.83 -13.06 59.31
C PRO A 324 -46.29 -12.74 60.74
N ASP A 325 -45.99 -11.54 61.25
CA ASP A 325 -46.33 -11.10 62.60
C ASP A 325 -46.96 -9.69 62.62
N MET A 326 -47.85 -9.44 63.58
CA MET A 326 -48.52 -8.14 63.70
C MET A 326 -47.59 -7.06 64.28
N ASP A 327 -46.56 -7.47 65.05
CA ASP A 327 -45.62 -6.55 65.67
C ASP A 327 -44.75 -5.81 64.66
N SER A 328 -44.38 -6.46 63.54
CA SER A 328 -43.64 -5.80 62.47
C SER A 328 -44.48 -4.74 61.76
N ILE A 329 -45.78 -5.01 61.55
CA ILE A 329 -46.71 -4.02 60.99
C ILE A 329 -46.84 -2.83 61.94
N ASN A 330 -47.00 -3.06 63.25
CA ASN A 330 -47.10 -1.98 64.24
C ASN A 330 -45.83 -1.11 64.31
N ARG A 331 -44.63 -1.69 64.19
CA ARG A 331 -43.38 -0.91 64.12
C ARG A 331 -43.36 0.01 62.90
N LEU A 332 -43.77 -0.49 61.74
CA LEU A 332 -43.88 0.29 60.51
C LEU A 332 -44.89 1.44 60.65
N LEU A 333 -46.07 1.20 61.23
CA LEU A 333 -47.08 2.24 61.46
C LEU A 333 -46.56 3.37 62.35
N VAL A 334 -45.85 3.02 63.43
CA VAL A 334 -45.24 3.99 64.35
C VAL A 334 -44.12 4.78 63.67
N ALA A 335 -43.30 4.14 62.83
CA ALA A 335 -42.25 4.81 62.06
C ALA A 335 -42.85 5.85 61.10
N LEU A 336 -43.92 5.49 60.37
CA LEU A 336 -44.62 6.39 59.46
C LEU A 336 -45.28 7.57 60.20
N GLN A 337 -45.91 7.33 61.36
CA GLN A 337 -46.49 8.39 62.18
C GLN A 337 -45.43 9.36 62.73
N ARG A 338 -44.25 8.86 63.14
CA ARG A 338 -43.13 9.70 63.60
C ARG A 338 -42.59 10.64 62.53
N ARG A 339 -42.74 10.28 61.25
CA ARG A 339 -42.36 11.13 60.11
C ARG A 339 -43.44 12.16 59.74
N GLY A 340 -44.51 12.25 60.53
CA GLY A 340 -45.57 13.24 60.37
C GLY A 340 -46.67 12.83 59.40
N TRP A 341 -46.76 11.55 59.02
CA TRP A 341 -47.82 11.07 58.15
C TRP A 341 -49.06 10.66 58.97
N ASN A 342 -50.24 11.02 58.48
CA ASN A 342 -51.50 10.55 59.04
C ASN A 342 -51.80 9.17 58.46
N VAL A 343 -51.78 8.16 59.33
CA VAL A 343 -51.88 6.75 58.96
C VAL A 343 -53.09 6.12 59.64
N ILE A 344 -53.97 5.52 58.84
CA ILE A 344 -55.11 4.73 59.29
C ILE A 344 -54.85 3.29 58.83
N ALA A 345 -54.88 2.35 59.77
CA ALA A 345 -54.64 0.94 59.52
C ALA A 345 -55.85 0.12 59.95
N ASN A 346 -56.50 -0.56 59.00
CA ASN A 346 -57.62 -1.44 59.26
C ASN A 346 -57.17 -2.91 59.14
N PRO A 347 -57.22 -3.69 60.25
CA PRO A 347 -56.88 -5.10 60.21
C PRO A 347 -57.86 -5.89 59.33
N ILE A 348 -57.33 -6.81 58.53
CA ILE A 348 -58.12 -7.76 57.75
C ILE A 348 -57.75 -9.16 58.21
N ASP A 349 -58.74 -9.95 58.61
CA ASP A 349 -58.54 -11.36 58.90
C ASP A 349 -58.21 -12.09 57.59
N ALA A 350 -56.93 -12.40 57.39
CA ALA A 350 -56.48 -13.22 56.27
C ALA A 350 -56.63 -14.71 56.61
N ALA A 351 -57.15 -15.50 55.66
CA ALA A 351 -57.42 -16.93 55.84
C ALA A 351 -56.13 -17.79 55.95
N ASP A 352 -54.98 -17.16 55.72
CA ASP A 352 -53.68 -17.76 55.41
C ASP A 352 -52.75 -17.84 56.63
N GLY A 353 -53.20 -17.37 57.81
CA GLY A 353 -52.38 -17.31 59.04
C GLY A 353 -51.32 -16.20 59.03
N ARG A 354 -51.37 -15.24 58.10
CA ARG A 354 -50.51 -14.04 58.04
C ARG A 354 -51.29 -12.80 58.47
N ALA A 355 -50.62 -11.86 59.13
CA ALA A 355 -51.21 -10.57 59.45
C ALA A 355 -51.31 -9.71 58.17
N THR A 356 -52.53 -9.26 57.84
CA THR A 356 -52.77 -8.36 56.69
C THR A 356 -53.50 -7.10 57.16
N VAL A 357 -53.07 -5.94 56.68
CA VAL A 357 -53.63 -4.64 57.05
C VAL A 357 -53.81 -3.79 55.80
N ASP A 358 -54.99 -3.18 55.66
CA ASP A 358 -55.21 -2.10 54.69
C ASP A 358 -54.79 -0.77 55.33
N LEU A 359 -53.75 -0.18 54.74
CA LEU A 359 -53.14 1.08 55.12
C LEU A 359 -53.70 2.20 54.25
N THR A 360 -54.19 3.26 54.87
CA THR A 360 -54.48 4.54 54.23
C THR A 360 -53.57 5.60 54.81
N MET A 361 -52.77 6.24 53.95
CA MET A 361 -51.81 7.27 54.31
C MET A 361 -52.12 8.58 53.57
N GLN A 362 -52.06 9.69 54.29
CA GLN A 362 -52.23 11.03 53.73
C GLN A 362 -51.20 12.00 54.34
N GLY A 363 -50.87 13.07 53.60
CA GLY A 363 -50.07 14.17 54.14
C GLY A 363 -50.73 14.80 55.35
N ALA A 364 -49.97 15.06 56.42
CA ALA A 364 -50.42 15.99 57.44
C ALA A 364 -50.49 17.39 56.81
N GLY A 365 -51.67 18.00 56.87
CA GLY A 365 -51.87 19.36 56.37
C GLY A 365 -51.07 20.41 57.13
#